data_AF-A0A0H3GPA3-F1
#
_entry.id   AF-A0A0H3GPA3-F1
#
_cell.length_a   1.000
_cell.length_b   1.000
_cell.length_c   1.000
_cell.angle_alpha   90.00
_cell.angle_beta   90.00
_cell.angle_gamma   90.00
#
_symmetry.space_group_name_H-M   'P 1'
#
loop_
_entity.id
_entity.type
_entity.pdbx_description
1 polymer ?
#
loop_
_entity_poly.entity_id
_entity_poly.type
_entity_poly.pdbx_seq_one_letter_code
_entity_poly.pdbx_strand_id
1 'polypeptide(L)'
;MFDIAYVSLLNFLMTCEVIIMRGCNCEIKCIACGLNCRIEAKNKIERTLCGEKKFSVWPDRNYFFKRAVNDLVFRELTCFVPEGIVVVDFSLGNILYFLNECWTRKLRDSGLKIILIADKNMLPMANFWRLRSGFSWAVVEVNSDLSNLINKIKRVMLGRNLLCRRTPSLTEHEMKTLCLLAEGHSSQDIARIMACDTRSVYRFQYSLCKKFGGLNRLRNLRFRHTIPALD
;
A
#
# COMPACT_ATOMS: atom_id res chain seq x y z
N MET A 1 -24.75 34.52 -0.09
CA MET A 1 -23.33 34.47 0.31
C MET A 1 -23.05 33.01 0.64
N PHE A 2 -22.44 32.26 -0.29
CA PHE A 2 -22.09 30.86 -0.04
C PHE A 2 -20.98 30.83 1.01
N ASP A 3 -21.25 30.19 2.14
CA ASP A 3 -20.37 30.18 3.29
C ASP A 3 -19.08 29.44 2.95
N ILE A 4 -17.94 30.13 3.04
CA ILE A 4 -16.60 29.59 2.76
C ILE A 4 -16.34 28.34 3.61
N ALA A 5 -16.92 28.28 4.81
CA ALA A 5 -16.85 27.10 5.66
C ALA A 5 -17.52 25.87 5.02
N TYR A 6 -18.66 26.05 4.35
CA TYR A 6 -19.41 24.96 3.72
C TYR A 6 -18.66 24.39 2.51
N VAL A 7 -18.07 25.25 1.66
CA VAL A 7 -17.24 24.82 0.53
C VAL A 7 -15.98 24.09 1.01
N SER A 8 -15.34 24.59 2.07
CA SER A 8 -14.20 23.91 2.67
C SER A 8 -14.58 22.55 3.26
N LEU A 9 -15.75 22.45 3.91
CA LEU A 9 -16.24 21.19 4.49
C LEU A 9 -16.61 20.17 3.40
N LEU A 10 -17.21 20.61 2.30
CA LEU A 10 -17.53 19.76 1.15
C LEU A 10 -16.26 19.27 0.45
N ASN A 11 -15.29 20.16 0.20
CA ASN A 11 -13.99 19.75 -0.35
C ASN A 11 -13.26 18.79 0.58
N PHE A 12 -13.34 19.00 1.89
CA PHE A 12 -12.82 18.10 2.92
C PHE A 12 -13.48 16.73 2.88
N LEU A 13 -14.81 16.67 2.90
CA LEU A 13 -15.58 15.42 2.82
C LEU A 13 -15.29 14.66 1.53
N MET A 14 -15.23 15.36 0.39
CA MET A 14 -14.87 14.76 -0.89
C MET A 14 -13.43 14.24 -0.90
N THR A 15 -12.46 14.95 -0.30
CA THR A 15 -11.08 14.44 -0.22
C THR A 15 -10.99 13.22 0.70
N CYS A 16 -11.71 13.20 1.82
CA CYS A 16 -11.83 12.04 2.70
C CYS A 16 -12.38 10.82 1.97
N GLU A 17 -13.51 10.96 1.27
CA GLU A 17 -14.09 9.87 0.49
C GLU A 17 -13.14 9.40 -0.62
N VAL A 18 -12.47 10.32 -1.32
CA VAL A 18 -11.52 9.96 -2.39
C VAL A 18 -10.33 9.18 -1.82
N ILE A 19 -9.80 9.54 -0.65
CA ILE A 19 -8.70 8.82 -0.01
C ILE A 19 -9.16 7.42 0.43
N ILE A 20 -10.32 7.34 1.09
CA ILE A 20 -10.91 6.08 1.55
C ILE A 20 -11.21 5.14 0.37
N MET A 21 -11.78 5.66 -0.72
CA MET A 21 -12.19 4.87 -1.88
C MET A 21 -11.02 4.39 -2.75
N ARG A 22 -9.86 5.08 -2.73
CA ARG A 22 -8.70 4.68 -3.54
C ARG A 22 -8.26 3.25 -3.23
N GLY A 23 -8.14 2.88 -1.95
CA GLY A 23 -7.75 1.52 -1.52
C GLY A 23 -8.76 0.44 -1.88
N CYS A 24 -10.06 0.74 -1.80
CA CYS A 24 -11.11 -0.25 -2.06
C CYS A 24 -11.37 -0.49 -3.55
N ASN A 25 -11.22 0.54 -4.40
CA ASN A 25 -11.71 0.48 -5.78
C ASN A 25 -10.73 -0.15 -6.77
N CYS A 26 -9.45 -0.29 -6.43
CA CYS A 26 -8.45 -0.88 -7.32
C CYS A 26 -8.63 -2.40 -7.46
N GLU A 27 -9.11 -2.86 -8.62
CA GLU A 27 -9.33 -4.28 -8.93
C GLU A 27 -8.03 -5.10 -8.93
N ILE A 28 -8.14 -6.40 -8.61
CA ILE A 28 -7.05 -7.37 -8.75
C ILE A 28 -7.26 -8.17 -10.04
N LYS A 29 -6.31 -8.06 -10.97
CA LYS A 29 -6.39 -8.65 -12.32
C LYS A 29 -5.20 -9.57 -12.58
N CYS A 30 -5.46 -10.72 -13.19
CA CYS A 30 -4.40 -11.65 -13.57
C CYS A 30 -3.59 -11.09 -14.75
N ILE A 31 -2.32 -10.81 -14.55
CA ILE A 31 -1.41 -10.34 -15.61
C ILE A 31 -0.81 -11.50 -16.41
N ALA A 32 -0.97 -12.74 -15.95
CA ALA A 32 -0.32 -13.90 -16.55
C ALA A 32 -1.10 -14.46 -17.75
N CYS A 33 -2.43 -14.39 -17.74
CA CYS A 33 -3.26 -14.95 -18.80
C CYS A 33 -3.35 -14.08 -20.06
N GLY A 34 -2.73 -12.89 -20.07
CA GLY A 34 -2.89 -11.89 -21.15
C GLY A 34 -4.26 -11.21 -21.21
N LEU A 35 -5.32 -11.86 -20.70
CA LEU A 35 -6.70 -11.36 -20.72
C LEU A 35 -7.06 -10.43 -19.55
N ASN A 36 -6.16 -10.21 -18.57
CA ASN A 36 -6.42 -9.38 -17.39
C ASN A 36 -7.70 -9.77 -16.62
N CYS A 37 -7.99 -11.07 -16.51
CA CYS A 37 -9.21 -11.55 -15.84
C CYS A 37 -9.25 -11.15 -14.36
N ARG A 38 -10.45 -10.85 -13.83
CA ARG A 38 -10.63 -10.45 -12.43
C ARG A 38 -10.45 -11.66 -11.51
N ILE A 39 -9.55 -11.56 -10.54
CA ILE A 39 -9.28 -12.64 -9.58
C ILE A 39 -10.33 -12.69 -8.46
N GLU A 40 -10.93 -11.54 -8.14
CA GLU A 40 -11.91 -11.37 -7.07
C GLU A 40 -13.33 -11.81 -7.42
N ALA A 41 -13.55 -12.38 -8.60
CA ALA A 41 -14.88 -12.77 -9.04
C ALA A 41 -15.60 -13.61 -7.95
N LYS A 42 -16.80 -13.16 -7.55
CA LYS A 42 -17.64 -13.84 -6.55
C LYS A 42 -18.06 -15.23 -7.03
N ASN A 43 -18.15 -15.43 -8.34
CA ASN A 43 -18.47 -16.71 -8.94
C ASN A 43 -17.22 -17.58 -9.05
N LYS A 44 -17.27 -18.77 -8.42
CA LYS A 44 -16.23 -19.82 -8.54
C LYS A 44 -15.86 -20.10 -10.00
N ILE A 45 -16.82 -20.02 -10.92
CA ILE A 45 -16.65 -20.28 -12.36
C ILE A 45 -15.63 -19.32 -12.99
N GLU A 46 -15.72 -18.02 -12.71
CA GLU A 46 -14.76 -17.01 -13.20
C GLU A 46 -13.37 -17.22 -12.59
N ARG A 47 -13.27 -17.68 -11.34
CA ARG A 47 -11.99 -18.04 -10.72
C ARG A 47 -11.34 -19.27 -11.35
N THR A 48 -12.13 -20.21 -11.87
CA THR A 48 -11.63 -21.42 -12.56
C THR A 48 -11.29 -21.19 -14.03
N LEU A 49 -11.81 -20.13 -14.65
CA LEU A 49 -11.54 -19.82 -16.07
C LEU A 49 -10.09 -19.38 -16.32
N CYS A 50 -9.37 -18.90 -15.30
CA CYS A 50 -7.94 -18.67 -15.42
C CYS A 50 -7.18 -19.98 -15.17
N GLY A 51 -6.94 -20.75 -16.25
CA GLY A 51 -6.07 -21.94 -16.22
C GLY A 51 -4.59 -21.62 -16.01
N GLU A 52 -4.22 -20.35 -16.21
CA GLU A 52 -2.86 -19.85 -16.01
C GLU A 52 -2.58 -19.49 -14.55
N LYS A 53 -1.30 -19.50 -14.20
CA LYS A 53 -0.82 -19.09 -12.86
C LYS A 53 -1.35 -17.70 -12.52
N LYS A 54 -1.99 -17.55 -11.36
CA LYS A 54 -2.55 -16.27 -10.94
C LYS A 54 -1.46 -15.34 -10.43
N PHE A 55 -1.04 -14.43 -11.30
CA PHE A 55 -0.12 -13.34 -10.96
C PHE A 55 -0.85 -12.02 -11.06
N SER A 56 -0.74 -11.16 -10.07
CA SER A 56 -1.31 -9.81 -10.11
C SER A 56 -0.31 -8.78 -9.60
N VAL A 57 -0.49 -7.56 -10.06
CA VAL A 57 0.15 -6.36 -9.50
C VAL A 57 -0.93 -5.49 -8.88
N TRP A 58 -0.62 -4.83 -7.76
CA TRP A 58 -1.56 -3.92 -7.11
C TRP A 58 -0.85 -2.71 -6.46
N PRO A 59 -1.36 -1.48 -6.60
CA PRO A 59 -2.39 -1.08 -7.56
C PRO A 59 -1.87 -1.18 -9.01
N ASP A 60 -2.71 -1.67 -9.92
CA ASP A 60 -2.37 -1.78 -11.35
C ASP A 60 -2.47 -0.42 -12.07
N ARG A 61 -1.56 0.49 -11.72
CA ARG A 61 -1.48 1.85 -12.33
C ARG A 61 -0.09 2.20 -12.84
N ASN A 62 0.94 1.56 -12.31
CA ASN A 62 2.31 1.80 -12.72
C ASN A 62 2.70 0.83 -13.83
N TYR A 63 2.67 1.30 -15.08
CA TYR A 63 2.99 0.50 -16.26
C TYR A 63 4.39 -0.12 -16.17
N PHE A 64 5.39 0.67 -15.75
CA PHE A 64 6.78 0.19 -15.65
C PHE A 64 6.93 -0.86 -14.56
N PHE A 65 6.28 -0.67 -13.41
CA PHE A 65 6.27 -1.67 -12.34
C PHE A 65 5.60 -2.97 -12.79
N LYS A 66 4.42 -2.88 -13.43
CA LYS A 66 3.72 -4.06 -13.96
C LYS A 66 4.57 -4.80 -14.99
N ARG A 67 5.21 -4.08 -15.91
CA ARG A 67 6.12 -4.66 -16.89
C ARG A 67 7.32 -5.33 -16.22
N ALA A 68 7.96 -4.67 -15.26
CA ALA A 68 9.09 -5.25 -14.54
C ALA A 68 8.72 -6.52 -13.77
N VAL A 69 7.54 -6.53 -13.12
CA VAL A 69 7.02 -7.74 -12.44
C VAL A 69 6.69 -8.84 -13.45
N ASN A 70 6.10 -8.50 -14.60
CA ASN A 70 5.83 -9.46 -15.65
C ASN A 70 7.13 -10.10 -16.17
N ASP A 71 8.12 -9.28 -16.54
CA ASP A 71 9.44 -9.77 -16.98
C ASP A 71 10.11 -10.63 -15.90
N LEU A 72 10.03 -10.23 -14.63
CA LEU A 72 10.53 -11.01 -13.50
C LEU A 72 9.84 -12.39 -13.40
N VAL A 73 8.51 -12.41 -13.48
CA VAL A 73 7.73 -13.65 -13.35
C VAL A 73 7.99 -14.60 -14.50
N PHE A 74 7.97 -14.10 -15.73
CA PHE A 74 8.05 -14.95 -16.92
C PHE A 74 9.47 -15.33 -17.31
N ARG A 75 10.47 -14.47 -17.07
CA ARG A 75 11.85 -14.76 -17.45
C ARG A 75 12.65 -15.43 -16.34
N GLU A 76 12.42 -15.04 -15.09
CA GLU A 76 13.32 -15.39 -13.99
C GLU A 76 12.72 -16.39 -13.00
N LEU A 77 11.40 -16.41 -12.85
CA LEU A 77 10.72 -17.25 -11.84
C LEU A 77 10.21 -18.56 -12.45
N THR A 78 11.05 -19.58 -12.41
CA THR A 78 10.71 -20.95 -12.84
C THR A 78 9.90 -21.75 -11.81
N CYS A 79 9.83 -21.29 -10.56
CA CYS A 79 9.23 -22.02 -9.44
C CYS A 79 7.69 -21.93 -9.41
N PHE A 80 7.05 -23.03 -8.98
CA PHE A 80 5.60 -23.15 -8.84
C PHE A 80 5.13 -22.60 -7.48
N VAL A 81 4.25 -21.60 -7.49
CA VAL A 81 3.52 -21.15 -6.30
C VAL A 81 2.05 -21.55 -6.49
N PRO A 82 1.55 -22.54 -5.75
CA PRO A 82 0.22 -23.11 -5.97
C PRO A 82 -0.91 -22.08 -5.85
N GLU A 83 -0.80 -21.16 -4.89
CA GLU A 83 -1.85 -20.16 -4.64
C GLU A 83 -1.82 -18.99 -5.63
N GLY A 84 -0.75 -18.83 -6.41
CA GLY A 84 -0.46 -17.60 -7.13
C GLY A 84 -0.01 -16.46 -6.21
N ILE A 85 0.29 -15.31 -6.79
CA ILE A 85 0.81 -14.15 -6.04
C ILE A 85 0.17 -12.83 -6.46
N VAL A 86 0.17 -11.90 -5.51
CA VAL A 86 -0.02 -10.47 -5.77
C VAL A 86 1.22 -9.70 -5.31
N VAL A 87 1.84 -9.00 -6.25
CA VAL A 87 2.96 -8.10 -5.99
C VAL A 87 2.41 -6.69 -5.79
N VAL A 88 2.64 -6.15 -4.60
CA VAL A 88 2.14 -4.84 -4.21
C VAL A 88 3.24 -3.79 -4.42
N ASP A 89 2.95 -2.77 -5.22
CA ASP A 89 3.78 -1.57 -5.38
C ASP A 89 3.64 -0.69 -4.13
N PHE A 90 4.39 -1.05 -3.08
CA PHE A 90 4.39 -0.40 -1.77
C PHE A 90 5.35 0.79 -1.74
N SER A 91 5.18 1.69 -2.71
CA SER A 91 5.98 2.89 -2.86
C SER A 91 5.33 4.10 -2.19
N LEU A 92 6.14 5.13 -1.93
CA LEU A 92 5.67 6.38 -1.33
C LEU A 92 4.61 7.08 -2.19
N GLY A 93 4.71 6.97 -3.52
CA GLY A 93 3.72 7.52 -4.45
C GLY A 93 2.32 6.92 -4.28
N ASN A 94 2.24 5.69 -3.76
CA ASN A 94 0.99 4.97 -3.50
C ASN A 94 0.52 5.07 -2.04
N ILE A 95 1.13 5.91 -1.18
CA ILE A 95 0.87 5.93 0.27
C ILE A 95 -0.61 6.01 0.64
N LEU A 96 -1.42 6.77 -0.12
CA LEU A 96 -2.84 6.93 0.15
C LEU A 96 -3.62 5.61 0.11
N TYR A 97 -3.24 4.67 -0.75
CA TYR A 97 -3.90 3.37 -0.82
C TYR A 97 -3.76 2.57 0.49
N PHE A 98 -2.68 2.83 1.22
CA PHE A 98 -2.30 2.09 2.42
C PHE A 98 -2.78 2.72 3.71
N LEU A 99 -3.52 3.84 3.67
CA LEU A 99 -4.03 4.51 4.88
C LEU A 99 -5.27 3.80 5.45
N ASN A 100 -6.09 3.21 4.60
CA ASN A 100 -7.27 2.46 5.01
C ASN A 100 -6.95 0.95 5.12
N GLU A 101 -7.65 0.19 5.95
CA GLU A 101 -7.48 -1.27 6.05
C GLU A 101 -8.15 -2.04 4.88
N CYS A 102 -9.04 -1.41 4.12
CA CYS A 102 -9.85 -2.04 3.08
C CYS A 102 -9.03 -2.83 2.05
N TRP A 103 -7.87 -2.29 1.63
CA TRP A 103 -6.99 -2.98 0.69
C TRP A 103 -6.47 -4.30 1.27
N THR A 104 -6.23 -4.37 2.59
CA THR A 104 -5.75 -5.60 3.25
C THR A 104 -6.77 -6.73 3.15
N ARG A 105 -8.05 -6.41 3.41
CA ARG A 105 -9.18 -7.33 3.29
C ARG A 105 -9.31 -7.78 1.85
N LYS A 106 -9.28 -6.82 0.93
CA LYS A 106 -9.36 -7.05 -0.51
C LYS A 106 -8.30 -8.03 -1.00
N LEU A 107 -7.03 -7.77 -0.69
CA LEU A 107 -5.93 -8.66 -1.08
C LEU A 107 -6.05 -10.04 -0.41
N ARG A 108 -6.45 -10.10 0.86
CA ARG A 108 -6.64 -11.37 1.57
C ARG A 108 -7.73 -12.23 0.93
N ASP A 109 -8.86 -11.62 0.57
CA ASP A 109 -10.02 -12.32 -0.01
C ASP A 109 -9.73 -12.88 -1.42
N SER A 110 -8.65 -12.42 -2.06
CA SER A 110 -8.15 -12.99 -3.31
C SER A 110 -7.56 -14.40 -3.16
N GLY A 111 -7.12 -14.77 -1.95
CA GLY A 111 -6.44 -16.05 -1.67
C GLY A 111 -5.01 -16.15 -2.22
N LEU A 112 -4.48 -15.09 -2.83
CA LEU A 112 -3.12 -15.05 -3.37
C LEU A 112 -2.10 -14.79 -2.26
N LYS A 113 -0.86 -15.27 -2.45
CA LYS A 113 0.26 -14.87 -1.59
C LYS A 113 0.65 -13.42 -1.86
N ILE A 114 0.72 -12.62 -0.80
CA ILE A 114 0.96 -11.16 -0.88
C ILE A 114 2.44 -10.85 -0.65
N ILE A 115 3.04 -10.12 -1.60
CA ILE A 115 4.42 -9.65 -1.56
C ILE A 115 4.43 -8.13 -1.65
N LEU A 116 4.81 -7.43 -0.57
CA LEU A 116 5.00 -5.98 -0.56
C LEU A 116 6.41 -5.66 -1.07
N ILE A 117 6.51 -5.04 -2.24
CA ILE A 117 7.77 -4.45 -2.72
C ILE A 117 7.80 -3.01 -2.23
N ALA A 118 8.62 -2.74 -1.21
CA ALA A 118 8.57 -1.51 -0.46
C ALA A 118 9.81 -0.64 -0.65
N ASP A 119 9.60 0.65 -0.89
CA ASP A 119 10.65 1.65 -0.75
C ASP A 119 11.20 1.64 0.68
N LYS A 120 12.48 1.96 0.85
CA LYS A 120 13.12 2.05 2.17
C LYS A 120 12.33 2.92 3.16
N ASN A 121 11.81 4.05 2.69
CA ASN A 121 11.04 4.99 3.51
C ASN A 121 9.65 4.45 3.90
N MET A 122 9.13 3.49 3.14
CA MET A 122 7.83 2.86 3.36
C MET A 122 7.91 1.59 4.22
N LEU A 123 9.11 1.07 4.47
CA LEU A 123 9.32 -0.13 5.30
C LEU A 123 8.65 -0.08 6.69
N PRO A 124 8.63 1.05 7.43
CA PRO A 124 7.91 1.12 8.70
C PRO A 124 6.42 0.82 8.57
N MET A 125 5.79 1.34 7.51
CA MET A 125 4.37 1.12 7.21
C MET A 125 4.12 -0.29 6.67
N ALA A 126 5.03 -0.83 5.85
CA ALA A 126 4.96 -2.21 5.38
C ALA A 126 5.02 -3.20 6.57
N ASN A 127 5.91 -2.95 7.53
CA ASN A 127 6.03 -3.75 8.75
C ASN A 127 4.78 -3.66 9.63
N PHE A 128 4.15 -2.48 9.72
CA PHE A 128 2.87 -2.31 10.43
C PHE A 128 1.79 -3.22 9.87
N TRP A 129 1.61 -3.21 8.55
CA TRP A 129 0.61 -4.05 7.90
C TRP A 129 0.93 -5.54 7.95
N ARG A 130 2.23 -5.90 7.83
CA ARG A 130 2.68 -7.30 7.97
C ARG A 130 2.41 -7.87 9.37
N LEU A 131 2.60 -7.06 10.42
CA LEU A 131 2.30 -7.49 11.80
C LEU A 131 0.82 -7.80 11.96
N ARG A 132 -0.04 -6.94 11.43
CA ARG A 132 -1.50 -7.11 11.45
C ARG A 132 -2.00 -8.27 10.59
N SER A 133 -1.27 -8.64 9.53
CA SER A 133 -1.60 -9.81 8.70
C SER A 133 -1.14 -11.15 9.29
N GLY A 134 -0.69 -11.17 10.55
CA GLY A 134 -0.16 -12.37 11.19
C GLY A 134 1.11 -12.88 10.50
N PHE A 135 1.91 -11.98 9.90
CA PHE A 135 3.14 -12.30 9.17
C PHE A 135 2.99 -13.16 7.92
N SER A 136 1.76 -13.35 7.44
CA SER A 136 1.48 -14.10 6.21
C SER A 136 2.07 -13.42 4.95
N TRP A 137 2.40 -12.12 5.05
CA TRP A 137 2.89 -11.33 3.93
C TRP A 137 4.42 -11.23 3.95
N ALA A 138 5.01 -11.27 2.76
CA ALA A 138 6.43 -10.98 2.58
C ALA A 138 6.64 -9.49 2.35
N VAL A 139 7.68 -8.93 2.97
CA VAL A 139 8.13 -7.55 2.71
C VAL A 139 9.51 -7.62 2.10
N VAL A 140 9.64 -7.04 0.91
CA VAL A 140 10.87 -7.00 0.13
C VAL A 140 11.27 -5.54 -0.06
N GLU A 141 12.35 -5.13 0.60
CA GLU A 141 12.93 -3.81 0.41
C GLU A 141 13.54 -3.68 -0.99
N VAL A 142 13.15 -2.62 -1.70
CA VAL A 142 13.83 -2.15 -2.90
C VAL A 142 15.17 -1.53 -2.50
N ASN A 143 16.24 -2.19 -2.90
CA ASN A 143 17.61 -1.67 -2.79
C ASN A 143 18.17 -1.39 -4.19
N SER A 144 19.31 -0.71 -4.28
CA SER A 144 19.94 -0.31 -5.55
C SER A 144 20.37 -1.47 -6.47
N ASP A 145 20.33 -2.71 -6.00
CA ASP A 145 20.70 -3.89 -6.79
C ASP A 145 19.46 -4.73 -7.16
N LEU A 146 19.12 -4.73 -8.45
CA LEU A 146 18.03 -5.50 -9.03
C LEU A 146 18.23 -7.01 -8.83
N SER A 147 19.45 -7.53 -8.96
CA SER A 147 19.73 -8.96 -8.80
C SER A 147 19.40 -9.44 -7.39
N ASN A 148 19.71 -8.62 -6.39
CA ASN A 148 19.33 -8.90 -5.00
C ASN A 148 17.80 -8.87 -4.82
N LEU A 149 17.09 -7.91 -5.43
CA LEU A 149 15.63 -7.84 -5.40
C LEU A 149 15.00 -9.12 -5.98
N ILE A 150 15.47 -9.54 -7.16
CA ILE A 150 15.02 -10.77 -7.83
C ILE A 150 15.26 -11.99 -6.93
N ASN A 151 16.44 -12.11 -6.34
CA ASN A 151 16.78 -13.21 -5.44
C ASN A 151 15.92 -13.22 -4.17
N LYS A 152 15.61 -12.06 -3.60
CA LYS A 152 14.66 -11.96 -2.48
C LYS A 152 13.27 -12.45 -2.89
N ILE A 153 12.77 -12.03 -4.05
CA ILE A 153 11.46 -12.48 -4.54
C ILE A 153 11.47 -13.99 -4.81
N LYS A 154 12.49 -14.53 -5.49
CA LYS A 154 12.70 -15.99 -5.67
C LYS A 154 12.59 -16.75 -4.35
N ARG A 155 13.27 -16.27 -3.30
CA ARG A 155 13.20 -16.88 -1.97
C ARG A 155 11.80 -16.85 -1.37
N VAL A 156 11.05 -15.75 -1.56
CA VAL A 156 9.65 -15.66 -1.14
C VAL A 156 8.77 -16.65 -1.89
N MET A 157 8.97 -16.80 -3.19
CA MET A 157 8.24 -17.77 -4.02
C MET A 157 8.50 -19.21 -3.56
N LEU A 158 9.72 -19.53 -3.14
CA LEU A 158 10.11 -20.81 -2.54
C LEU A 158 9.63 -21.00 -1.09
N GLY A 159 8.65 -20.22 -0.63
CA GLY A 159 8.03 -20.38 0.68
C GLY A 159 8.73 -19.64 1.83
N ARG A 160 9.85 -18.94 1.61
CA ARG A 160 10.51 -18.21 2.71
C ARG A 160 9.78 -16.92 3.03
N ASN A 161 9.50 -16.69 4.32
CA ASN A 161 9.02 -15.39 4.79
C ASN A 161 10.21 -14.45 5.02
N LEU A 162 10.42 -13.52 4.09
CA LEU A 162 11.43 -12.48 4.24
C LEU A 162 10.91 -11.37 5.16
N LEU A 163 11.83 -10.90 5.99
CA LEU A 163 11.62 -9.87 6.99
C LEU A 163 12.68 -8.78 6.83
N CYS A 164 12.27 -7.52 6.98
CA CYS A 164 13.21 -6.42 7.14
C CYS A 164 13.39 -6.15 8.64
N ARG A 165 14.10 -7.07 9.33
CA ARG A 165 14.20 -7.15 10.80
C ARG A 165 14.69 -5.87 11.49
N ARG A 166 15.39 -4.99 10.76
CA ARG A 166 16.06 -3.82 11.35
C ARG A 166 15.21 -2.55 11.33
N THR A 167 14.07 -2.56 10.63
CA THR A 167 13.26 -1.34 10.49
C THR A 167 12.09 -1.34 11.48
N PRO A 168 11.94 -0.30 12.31
CA PRO A 168 10.83 -0.20 13.26
C PRO A 168 9.49 -0.10 12.51
N SER A 169 8.44 -0.71 13.07
CA SER A 169 7.06 -0.58 12.58
C SER A 169 6.48 0.79 12.95
N LEU A 170 5.46 1.25 12.21
CA LEU A 170 4.54 2.26 12.73
C LEU A 170 3.79 1.72 13.97
N THR A 171 3.41 2.62 14.87
CA THR A 171 2.48 2.31 15.96
C THR A 171 1.04 2.60 15.53
N GLU A 172 0.07 2.12 16.30
CA GLU A 172 -1.35 2.42 16.08
C GLU A 172 -1.65 3.92 16.12
N HIS A 173 -1.07 4.62 17.09
CA HIS A 173 -1.26 6.05 17.23
C HIS A 173 -0.64 6.83 16.06
N GLU A 174 0.53 6.40 15.58
CA GLU A 174 1.16 6.97 14.39
C GLU A 174 0.33 6.73 13.14
N MET A 175 -0.15 5.51 12.93
CA MET A 175 -1.00 5.18 11.78
C MET A 175 -2.30 5.99 11.80
N LYS A 176 -3.00 6.04 12.94
CA LYS A 176 -4.23 6.82 13.10
C LYS A 176 -4.00 8.31 12.90
N THR A 177 -2.90 8.86 13.43
CA THR A 177 -2.51 10.26 13.21
C THR A 177 -2.30 10.53 11.72
N LEU A 178 -1.62 9.62 11.01
CA LEU A 178 -1.38 9.76 9.58
C LEU A 178 -2.68 9.77 8.76
N CYS A 179 -3.64 8.90 9.09
CA CYS A 179 -4.96 8.87 8.43
C CYS A 179 -5.73 10.18 8.64
N LEU A 180 -5.85 10.64 9.89
CA LEU A 180 -6.57 11.87 10.22
C LEU A 180 -5.93 13.11 9.57
N LEU A 181 -4.59 13.15 9.48
CA LEU A 181 -3.88 14.20 8.75
C LEU A 181 -4.15 14.15 7.24
N ALA A 182 -4.26 12.96 6.66
CA ALA A 182 -4.57 12.80 5.25
C ALA A 182 -6.01 13.26 4.94
N GLU A 183 -6.94 12.98 5.86
CA GLU A 183 -8.31 13.48 5.87
C GLU A 183 -8.36 15.01 6.03
N GLY A 184 -7.34 15.61 6.63
CA GLY A 184 -7.17 17.07 6.72
C GLY A 184 -7.44 17.64 8.12
N HIS A 185 -7.60 16.79 9.12
CA HIS A 185 -7.81 17.23 10.50
C HIS A 185 -6.60 18.01 11.02
N SER A 186 -6.87 19.07 11.78
CA SER A 186 -5.82 19.81 12.47
C SER A 186 -5.22 19.00 13.62
N SER A 187 -4.02 19.35 14.10
CA SER A 187 -3.42 18.69 15.27
C SER A 187 -4.32 18.75 16.51
N GLN A 188 -5.14 19.80 16.63
CA GLN A 188 -6.08 19.98 17.75
C GLN A 188 -7.29 19.05 17.60
N ASP A 189 -7.81 18.89 16.38
CA ASP A 189 -8.90 17.95 16.12
C ASP A 189 -8.44 16.51 16.32
N ILE A 190 -7.23 16.17 15.89
CA ILE A 190 -6.64 14.85 16.12
C ILE A 190 -6.51 14.57 17.62
N ALA A 191 -6.02 15.55 18.39
CA ALA A 191 -5.89 15.42 19.84
C ALA A 191 -7.26 15.12 20.48
N ARG A 192 -8.30 15.84 20.05
CA ARG A 192 -9.69 15.62 20.49
C ARG A 192 -10.20 14.23 20.09
N ILE A 193 -10.04 13.83 18.83
CA ILE A 193 -10.51 12.54 18.28
C ILE A 193 -9.79 11.35 18.92
N MET A 194 -8.49 11.50 19.21
CA MET A 194 -7.67 10.47 19.84
C MET A 194 -7.70 10.52 21.37
N ALA A 195 -8.46 11.45 21.96
CA ALA A 195 -8.53 11.70 23.40
C ALA A 195 -7.14 11.81 24.05
N CYS A 196 -6.23 12.56 23.41
CA CYS A 196 -4.87 12.79 23.87
C CYS A 196 -4.52 14.28 23.84
N ASP A 197 -3.37 14.65 24.38
CA ASP A 197 -2.90 16.03 24.34
C ASP A 197 -2.29 16.38 22.97
N THR A 198 -2.40 17.65 22.58
CA THR A 198 -1.86 18.15 21.30
C THR A 198 -0.35 17.92 21.17
N ARG A 199 0.40 17.88 22.29
CA ARG A 199 1.85 17.62 22.28
C ARG A 199 2.13 16.16 21.92
N SER A 200 1.31 15.21 22.33
CA SER A 200 1.39 13.81 21.87
C SER A 200 1.16 13.70 20.37
N VAL A 201 0.20 14.44 19.81
CA VAL A 201 0.00 14.49 18.35
C VAL A 201 1.27 14.97 17.64
N TYR A 202 1.89 16.05 18.11
CA TYR A 202 3.16 16.53 17.54
C TYR A 202 4.30 15.51 17.66
N ARG A 203 4.37 14.74 18.76
CA ARG A 203 5.34 13.64 18.92
C ARG A 203 5.12 12.53 17.89
N PHE A 204 3.87 12.14 17.64
CA PHE A 204 3.55 11.15 16.60
C PHE A 204 3.95 11.66 15.20
N GLN A 205 3.66 12.93 14.90
CA GLN A 205 4.07 13.55 13.62
C GLN A 205 5.58 13.55 13.43
N TYR A 206 6.32 13.93 14.48
CA TYR A 206 7.78 13.91 14.46
C TYR A 206 8.33 12.49 14.25
N SER A 207 7.78 11.50 14.95
CA SER A 207 8.16 10.09 14.79
C SER A 207 7.91 9.60 13.36
N LEU A 208 6.73 9.89 12.80
CA LEU A 208 6.38 9.57 11.42
C LEU A 208 7.38 10.21 10.44
N CYS A 209 7.70 11.50 10.60
CA CYS A 209 8.70 12.19 9.78
C CYS A 209 10.05 11.47 9.78
N LYS A 210 10.53 11.04 10.97
CA LYS A 210 11.77 10.28 11.11
C LYS A 210 11.69 8.92 10.41
N LYS A 211 10.58 8.21 10.57
CA LYS A 211 10.35 6.87 9.98
C LYS A 211 10.25 6.90 8.45
N PHE A 212 9.62 7.93 7.87
CA PHE A 212 9.52 8.12 6.42
C PHE A 212 10.77 8.73 5.76
N GLY A 213 11.95 8.58 6.37
CA GLY A 213 13.22 9.00 5.78
C GLY A 213 13.68 10.41 6.18
N GLY A 214 13.25 10.93 7.33
CA GLY A 214 13.72 12.22 7.86
C GLY A 214 13.07 13.43 7.20
N LEU A 215 11.75 13.38 6.99
CA LEU A 215 11.00 14.49 6.41
C LEU A 215 10.96 15.68 7.37
N ASN A 216 11.07 16.90 6.85
CA ASN A 216 10.92 18.11 7.67
C ASN A 216 9.48 18.29 8.16
N ARG A 217 8.49 17.95 7.33
CA ARG A 217 7.05 18.00 7.67
C ARG A 217 6.31 16.88 6.96
N LEU A 218 5.30 16.29 7.61
CA LEU A 218 4.48 15.24 7.00
C LEU A 218 3.72 15.70 5.77
N ARG A 219 3.37 16.99 5.67
CA ARG A 219 2.77 17.53 4.43
C ARG A 219 3.67 17.35 3.21
N ASN A 220 4.97 17.13 3.39
CA ASN A 220 5.89 16.82 2.29
C ASN A 220 5.73 15.37 1.77
N LEU A 221 4.95 14.52 2.47
CA LEU A 221 4.46 13.26 1.92
C LEU A 221 3.47 13.50 0.76
N ARG A 222 2.85 14.69 0.67
CA ARG A 222 1.97 15.03 -0.45
C ARG A 222 2.78 15.15 -1.74
N PHE A 223 2.72 14.07 -2.52
CA PHE A 223 2.81 14.00 -3.98
C PHE A 223 3.95 14.80 -4.61
N ARG A 224 5.15 14.19 -4.64
CA ARG A 224 6.00 14.36 -5.82
C ARG A 224 5.29 13.70 -7.02
N HIS A 225 4.30 14.39 -7.60
CA HIS A 225 3.61 14.09 -8.86
C HIS A 225 2.35 13.20 -8.75
N THR A 226 1.18 13.85 -8.83
CA THR A 226 -0.13 13.48 -9.43
C THR A 226 -1.32 13.98 -8.60
N ILE A 227 -1.39 15.29 -8.45
CA ILE A 227 -2.67 16.00 -8.47
C ILE A 227 -2.56 16.89 -9.71
N PRO A 228 -3.35 16.68 -10.79
CA PRO A 228 -3.49 17.75 -11.77
C PRO A 228 -4.05 18.93 -10.98
N ALA A 229 -3.34 20.06 -11.01
CA ALA A 229 -3.89 21.30 -10.50
C ALA A 229 -5.30 21.43 -11.11
N LEU A 230 -6.30 21.41 -10.23
CA LEU A 230 -7.55 22.05 -10.56
C LEU A 230 -7.25 23.53 -10.32
N ASP A 231 -7.12 24.20 -11.47
CA ASP A 231 -7.05 25.63 -11.73
C ASP A 231 -5.75 26.38 -11.35
#